data_AF-A0A1I3IVW5-F1
#
_entry.id   AF-A0A1I3IVW5-F1
#
_cell.length_a   1.000
_cell.length_b   1.000
_cell.length_c   1.000
_cell.angle_alpha   90.00
_cell.angle_beta   90.00
_cell.angle_gamma   90.00
#
_symmetry.space_group_name_H-M   'P 1'
#
loop_
_entity.id
_entity.type
_entity.pdbx_description
1 polymer ?
#
loop_
_entity_poly.entity_id
_entity_poly.type
_entity_poly.pdbx_seq_one_letter_code
_entity_poly.pdbx_strand_id
1 'polypeptide(L)' 'MSYQPIDLAALIVKIEALESALSITLAGLDAASPSVKNDVVVNLKRFADQHQNPTVKQVYTELANSLCGLNVSIK' A
#
# COMPACT_ATOMS: atom_id res chain seq x y z
N MET A 1 31.99 15.43 -4.06
CA MET A 1 30.65 14.84 -3.85
C MET A 1 30.22 15.16 -2.43
N SER A 2 29.44 16.23 -2.23
CA SER A 2 28.91 16.59 -0.90
C SER A 2 27.77 15.63 -0.55
N TYR A 3 28.02 14.73 0.40
CA TYR A 3 27.00 13.88 0.98
C TYR A 3 26.06 14.79 1.79
N GLN A 4 24.85 15.06 1.29
CA GLN A 4 23.82 15.66 2.13
C GLN A 4 23.31 14.55 3.05
N PRO A 5 23.45 14.69 4.37
CA PRO A 5 22.89 13.72 5.30
C PRO A 5 21.38 13.63 5.04
N ILE A 6 20.86 12.42 4.94
CA ILE A 6 19.42 12.18 4.82
C ILE A 6 18.77 12.85 6.03
N ASP A 7 17.90 13.83 5.76
CA ASP A 7 17.04 14.40 6.78
C ASP A 7 16.00 13.36 7.15
N LEU A 8 16.35 12.57 8.16
CA LEU A 8 15.55 11.46 8.64
C LEU A 8 14.18 11.95 9.13
N ALA A 9 14.10 13.16 9.68
CA ALA A 9 12.84 13.74 10.13
C ALA A 9 11.92 14.06 8.94
N ALA A 10 12.45 14.69 7.89
CA ALA A 10 11.69 14.93 6.67
C ALA A 10 11.27 13.63 5.95
N LEU A 11 12.08 12.58 6.04
CA LEU A 11 11.74 11.26 5.49
C LEU A 11 10.61 10.59 6.28
N ILE A 12 10.66 10.61 7.61
CA ILE A 12 9.62 10.05 8.49
C ILE A 12 8.27 10.73 8.22
N VAL A 13 8.23 12.06 8.17
CA VAL A 13 6.98 12.80 7.90
C VAL A 13 6.39 12.43 6.53
N LYS A 14 7.23 12.19 5.52
CA LYS A 14 6.77 11.73 4.19
C LYS A 14 6.21 10.32 4.24
N ILE A 15 6.82 9.42 5.02
CA ILE A 15 6.34 8.05 5.22
C ILE A 15 4.98 8.08 5.93
N GLU A 16 4.84 8.83 7.03
CA GLU A 16 3.57 8.96 7.77
C GLU A 16 2.44 9.54 6.89
N ALA A 17 2.76 10.53 6.05
CA ALA A 17 1.81 11.10 5.10
C ALA A 17 1.38 10.07 4.03
N LEU A 18 2.32 9.26 3.53
CA LEU A 18 2.04 8.17 2.59
C LEU A 18 1.19 7.07 3.22
N GLU A 19 1.50 6.66 4.44
CA GLU A 19 0.71 5.69 5.20
C GLU A 19 -0.71 6.19 5.44
N SER A 20 -0.86 7.46 5.85
CA SER A 20 -2.17 8.08 6.06
C SER A 20 -3.00 8.15 4.77
N ALA A 21 -2.39 8.59 3.66
CA ALA A 21 -3.05 8.65 2.36
C ALA A 21 -3.46 7.25 1.86
N LEU A 22 -2.62 6.25 2.08
CA LEU A 22 -2.93 4.86 1.76
C LEU A 22 -4.10 4.38 2.60
N SER A 23 -4.09 4.54 3.93
CA SER A 23 -5.20 4.15 4.81
C SER A 23 -6.54 4.77 4.40
N ILE A 24 -6.56 6.06 4.06
CA ILE A 24 -7.77 6.75 3.57
C ILE A 24 -8.23 6.14 2.24
N THR A 25 -7.30 5.87 1.33
CA THR A 25 -7.60 5.23 0.04
C THR A 25 -8.18 3.83 0.22
N LEU A 26 -7.62 3.03 1.14
CA LEU A 26 -8.12 1.69 1.45
C LEU A 26 -9.51 1.74 2.10
N ALA A 27 -9.77 2.68 3.00
CA ALA A 27 -11.10 2.92 3.56
C ALA A 27 -12.10 3.36 2.49
N GLY A 28 -11.67 4.18 1.52
CA GLY A 28 -12.47 4.55 0.36
C GLY A 28 -12.77 3.38 -0.58
N LEU A 29 -11.87 2.40 -0.70
CA LEU A 29 -12.09 1.19 -1.49
C LEU A 29 -13.14 0.26 -0.88
N ASP A 30 -13.33 0.31 0.42
CA ASP A 30 -14.38 -0.43 1.12
C ASP A 30 -15.78 0.19 0.87
N ALA A 31 -15.83 1.52 0.70
CA ALA A 31 -17.02 2.22 0.21
C ALA A 31 -17.23 2.08 -1.31
N ALA A 32 -16.20 1.66 -2.06
CA ALA A 32 -16.28 1.41 -3.49
C ALA A 32 -16.83 0.01 -3.79
N SER A 33 -17.39 -0.17 -4.99
CA SER A 33 -17.91 -1.47 -5.44
C SER A 33 -16.89 -2.60 -5.25
N PRO A 34 -17.30 -3.82 -4.83
CA PRO A 34 -16.42 -4.98 -4.66
C PRO A 34 -15.53 -5.29 -5.88
N SER A 35 -15.98 -4.92 -7.08
CA SER A 35 -15.19 -5.02 -8.32
C SER A 35 -13.89 -4.21 -8.27
N VAL A 36 -13.95 -2.98 -7.75
CA VAL A 36 -12.79 -2.07 -7.67
C VAL A 36 -11.77 -2.60 -6.67
N LYS A 37 -12.25 -3.13 -5.53
CA LYS A 37 -11.40 -3.79 -4.54
C LYS A 37 -10.65 -4.98 -5.15
N ASN A 38 -11.34 -5.81 -5.93
CA ASN A 38 -10.71 -6.95 -6.61
C ASN A 38 -9.65 -6.50 -7.64
N ASP A 39 -9.94 -5.46 -8.43
CA ASP A 39 -8.98 -4.92 -9.40
C ASP A 39 -7.71 -4.39 -8.73
N VAL A 40 -7.84 -3.71 -7.59
CA VAL A 40 -6.70 -3.23 -6.79
C VAL A 40 -5.87 -4.40 -6.26
N VAL A 41 -6.49 -5.43 -5.69
CA VAL A 41 -5.78 -6.63 -5.20
C VAL A 41 -5.02 -7.31 -6.34
N VAL A 42 -5.65 -7.48 -7.50
CA VAL A 42 -5.01 -8.10 -8.68
C VAL A 42 -3.82 -7.26 -9.15
N ASN A 43 -3.97 -5.94 -9.20
CA ASN A 43 -2.88 -5.05 -9.60
C ASN A 43 -1.71 -5.10 -8.60
N LEU A 44 -1.97 -5.12 -7.29
CA LEU A 44 -0.92 -5.24 -6.27
C LEU A 44 -0.14 -6.55 -6.38
N LYS A 45 -0.83 -7.69 -6.60
CA LYS A 45 -0.17 -8.99 -6.83
C LYS A 45 0.67 -8.98 -8.10
N ARG A 46 0.13 -8.44 -9.20
CA ARG A 46 0.86 -8.29 -10.47
C ARG A 46 2.11 -7.43 -10.30
N PHE A 47 2.01 -6.35 -9.54
CA PHE A 47 3.15 -5.47 -9.25
C PHE A 47 4.21 -6.20 -8.43
N ALA A 48 3.80 -6.95 -7.40
CA ALA A 48 4.69 -7.77 -6.59
C ALA A 48 5.48 -8.79 -7.44
N ASP A 49 4.83 -9.43 -8.42
CA ASP A 49 5.46 -10.43 -9.29
C ASP A 49 6.42 -9.84 -10.32
N GLN A 50 6.26 -8.57 -10.69
CA GLN A 50 7.14 -7.88 -11.64
C GLN A 50 8.44 -7.36 -11.00
N HIS A 51 8.51 -7.29 -9.67
CA HIS A 51 9.68 -6.81 -8.96
C HIS A 51 10.66 -7.93 -8.61
N GLN A 52 11.95 -7.71 -8.92
CA GLN A 52 13.05 -8.61 -8.55
C GLN A 52 13.47 -8.46 -7.08
N ASN A 53 13.09 -7.36 -6.43
CA ASN A 53 13.44 -7.11 -5.03
C ASN A 53 12.48 -7.92 -4.12
N PRO A 54 13.02 -8.86 -3.31
CA PRO A 54 12.19 -9.74 -2.48
C PRO A 54 11.43 -8.98 -1.38
N THR A 55 12.01 -7.91 -0.83
CA THR A 55 11.34 -7.06 0.16
C THR A 55 10.17 -6.32 -0.46
N VAL A 56 10.35 -5.77 -1.66
CA VAL A 56 9.25 -5.10 -2.39
C VAL A 56 8.14 -6.11 -2.69
N LYS A 57 8.50 -7.29 -3.20
CA LYS A 57 7.54 -8.36 -3.47
C LYS A 57 6.73 -8.76 -2.23
N GLN A 58 7.40 -8.91 -1.08
CA GLN A 58 6.76 -9.23 0.19
C GLN A 58 5.77 -8.14 0.60
N VAL A 59 6.18 -6.87 0.62
CA VAL A 59 5.33 -5.75 1.05
C VAL A 59 4.08 -5.61 0.18
N TYR A 60 4.21 -5.67 -1.14
CA TYR A 60 3.05 -5.61 -2.03
C TYR A 60 2.11 -6.82 -1.88
N THR A 61 2.65 -8.00 -1.59
CA THR A 61 1.86 -9.22 -1.34
C THR A 61 1.11 -9.13 -0.02
N GLU A 62 1.76 -8.67 1.04
CA GLU A 62 1.15 -8.45 2.36
C GLU A 62 0.01 -7.42 2.27
N LEU A 63 0.23 -6.32 1.54
CA LEU A 63 -0.80 -5.31 1.31
C LEU A 63 -2.02 -5.86 0.57
N ALA A 64 -1.81 -6.67 -0.48
CA ALA A 64 -2.89 -7.32 -1.20
C ALA A 64 -3.70 -8.27 -0.31
N ASN A 65 -3.02 -9.00 0.58
CA ASN A 65 -3.66 -9.92 1.51
C ASN A 65 -4.46 -9.19 2.59
N SER A 66 -3.92 -8.11 3.16
CA SER A 66 -4.65 -7.26 4.12
C SER A 66 -5.91 -6.66 3.48
N LEU A 67 -5.84 -6.27 2.21
CA LEU A 67 -7.00 -5.79 1.46
C LEU A 67 -8.06 -6.87 1.22
N CYS A 68 -7.66 -8.10 0.88
CA CYS A 68 -8.59 -9.23 0.84
C CYS A 68 -9.28 -9.46 2.19
N GLY A 69 -8.53 -9.36 3.29
CA GLY A 69 -9.02 -9.58 4.66
C GLY A 69 -9.91 -8.45 5.22
N LEU A 70 -9.86 -7.25 4.65
CA LEU A 70 -10.75 -6.13 4.96
C LEU A 70 -12.17 -6.40 4.43
N ASN A 71 -12.86 -7.42 4.96
CA ASN A 71 -14.31 -7.47 4.94
C ASN A 71 -14.79 -6.62 6.10
N VAL A 72 -14.82 -5.29 5.91
CA VAL A 72 -15.49 -4.43 6.88
C VAL A 72 -16.97 -4.68 6.66
N SER A 73 -17.56 -5.50 7.54
CA SER A 73 -18.99 -5.63 7.64
C SER A 73 -19.51 -4.30 8.18
N ILE A 74 -19.83 -3.36 7.28
CA ILE A 74 -20.59 -2.17 7.66
C ILE A 74 -21.97 -2.68 8.09
N LYS A 75 -22.21 -2.67 9.40
CA LYS A 75 -23.53 -2.93 10.00
C LYS A 75 -24.44 -1.74 9.80
#